data_AF-A0A7W0RT09-F1
#
_entry.id   AF-A0A7W0RT09-F1
#
_cell.length_a   1.000
_cell.length_b   1.000
_cell.length_c   1.000
_cell.angle_alpha   90.00
_cell.angle_beta   90.00
_cell.angle_gamma   90.00
#
_symmetry.space_group_name_H-M   'P 1'
#
loop_
_entity.id
_entity.type
_entity.pdbx_description
1 polymer ?
#
loop_
_entity_poly.entity_id
_entity_poly.type
_entity_poly.pdbx_seq_one_letter_code
_entity_poly.pdbx_strand_id
1 'polypeptide(L)'
;RAGNRESAGKHAPPHIIDLADAGGATWHQLFWSALQNILLDPLNLSVRAATRTARRNHEDYRRTHVIRALAVLALYEAEAGTRDSLFSPAEMQEMQARLMLTERTFGAFIDDRHLTRVYQKQTSHWLDTRGHNWELLRQRAEAENLYFEPLEMPDGSATHALVWTTRAEVEKRRGQHFNGRFLNLKSPWGDQRLLNWKGYSETHYYDAEHRRVSPETPGAHAEEMLPLALYGLDHPKIPILLVDFRDGLNPKKREMTRRVLQDVTGTVLSLSGYRLPYFLGRTVYDHVTDRRGMDINQPTRLRSYSQLKLLLALDASLDPQLRAELKRRVERVSLNPLENDLMVEVRLAREQYAALRAAVGRPDALPARLDRDRRAELVTLRHNRAERVLLRLAHTLSFGLYTHRESATREQQFAALNTSRSFARHRRLLREVATTSSQVEVEWDVEEVRRALCFVAASGRRADAQTARAVARIFSHMQDEELRRLSLDCLSRIKHQSAKEAMVRIHSDPRIEPRWRDLIAGYLRPPGREPASTGNE
;
A
#
# COMPACT_ATOMS: atom_id res chain seq x y z
N ARG A 1 3.91 -15.67 12.82
CA ARG A 1 3.81 -15.56 14.31
C ARG A 1 3.70 -14.08 14.65
N ALA A 2 2.53 -13.61 15.07
CA ALA A 2 2.27 -12.23 15.48
C ALA A 2 1.79 -12.22 16.94
N GLY A 3 2.06 -11.15 17.67
CA GLY A 3 1.63 -10.98 19.06
C GLY A 3 2.57 -10.09 19.87
N ASN A 4 2.10 -9.71 21.05
CA ASN A 4 2.87 -8.97 22.04
C ASN A 4 4.15 -9.75 22.38
N ARG A 5 5.32 -9.16 22.17
CA ARG A 5 6.63 -9.77 22.35
C ARG A 5 7.54 -8.82 23.11
N GLU A 6 8.29 -9.37 24.04
CA GLU A 6 9.26 -8.60 24.80
C GLU A 6 10.66 -8.59 24.15
N SER A 7 10.96 -9.60 23.32
CA SER A 7 12.24 -9.77 22.61
C SER A 7 12.11 -10.37 21.21
N ALA A 8 13.09 -10.08 20.36
CA ALA A 8 13.25 -10.71 19.05
C ALA A 8 14.04 -12.04 19.19
N GLY A 9 13.62 -13.07 18.45
CA GLY A 9 14.38 -14.31 18.38
C GLY A 9 15.72 -14.15 17.65
N LYS A 10 16.64 -15.10 17.82
CA LYS A 10 17.98 -15.12 17.18
C LYS A 10 17.98 -15.45 15.68
N HIS A 11 16.80 -15.71 15.11
CA HIS A 11 16.63 -16.05 13.70
C HIS A 11 16.18 -14.82 12.91
N ALA A 12 16.43 -14.84 11.59
CA ALA A 12 15.94 -13.79 10.71
C ALA A 12 14.42 -13.61 10.90
N PRO A 13 13.93 -12.36 10.98
CA PRO A 13 12.51 -12.12 11.21
C PRO A 13 11.66 -12.72 10.08
N PRO A 14 10.47 -13.26 10.38
CA PRO A 14 9.54 -13.69 9.35
C PRO A 14 9.09 -12.47 8.52
N HIS A 15 8.85 -12.65 7.23
CA HIS A 15 8.25 -11.58 6.42
C HIS A 15 6.77 -11.45 6.80
N ILE A 16 6.23 -10.23 6.77
CA ILE A 16 4.80 -9.96 6.98
C ILE A 16 4.04 -10.08 5.66
N ILE A 17 4.71 -9.69 4.56
CA ILE A 17 4.21 -9.79 3.19
C ILE A 17 5.34 -10.33 2.33
N ASP A 18 5.01 -11.32 1.50
CA ASP A 18 5.85 -11.70 0.38
C ASP A 18 5.41 -10.88 -0.85
N LEU A 19 6.23 -9.92 -1.24
CA LEU A 19 5.93 -9.08 -2.41
C LEU A 19 6.02 -9.88 -3.71
N ALA A 20 6.79 -10.98 -3.75
CA ALA A 20 6.95 -11.82 -4.94
C ALA A 20 5.78 -12.82 -5.12
N ASP A 21 5.14 -13.24 -4.02
CA ASP A 21 3.94 -14.10 -4.03
C ASP A 21 2.77 -13.49 -3.24
N ALA A 22 2.34 -12.28 -3.63
CA ALA A 22 1.16 -11.65 -3.04
C ALA A 22 -0.10 -12.54 -3.15
N GLY A 23 -0.16 -13.40 -4.19
CA GLY A 23 -1.28 -14.30 -4.47
C GLY A 23 -1.44 -15.44 -3.45
N GLY A 24 -0.34 -16.02 -2.96
CA GLY A 24 -0.37 -17.16 -2.04
C GLY A 24 -1.15 -16.89 -0.75
N ALA A 25 -0.97 -15.70 -0.15
CA ALA A 25 -1.70 -15.30 1.04
C ALA A 25 -3.22 -15.16 0.81
N THR A 26 -3.60 -14.61 -0.35
CA THR A 26 -5.01 -14.43 -0.74
C THR A 26 -5.69 -15.77 -0.98
N TRP A 27 -5.01 -16.72 -1.63
CA TRP A 27 -5.50 -18.09 -1.81
C TRP A 27 -5.71 -18.80 -0.48
N HIS A 28 -4.78 -18.65 0.47
CA HIS A 28 -4.92 -19.21 1.80
C HIS A 28 -6.17 -18.64 2.52
N GLN A 29 -6.41 -17.34 2.42
CA GLN A 29 -7.57 -16.69 3.03
C GLN A 29 -8.89 -17.14 2.39
N LEU A 30 -8.95 -17.23 1.05
CA LEU A 30 -10.11 -17.74 0.32
C LEU A 30 -10.40 -19.20 0.65
N PHE A 31 -9.36 -20.05 0.65
CA PHE A 31 -9.48 -21.47 0.99
C PHE A 31 -10.01 -21.67 2.41
N TRP A 32 -9.44 -20.99 3.41
CA TRP A 32 -9.94 -21.08 4.78
C TRP A 32 -11.35 -20.56 4.94
N SER A 33 -11.71 -19.50 4.24
CA SER A 33 -13.06 -18.96 4.29
C SER A 33 -14.07 -19.94 3.68
N ALA A 34 -13.70 -20.62 2.58
CA ALA A 34 -14.49 -21.70 2.01
C ALA A 34 -14.56 -22.93 2.93
N LEU A 35 -13.43 -23.37 3.48
CA LEU A 35 -13.35 -24.53 4.37
C LEU A 35 -14.17 -24.33 5.66
N GLN A 36 -14.10 -23.15 6.26
CA GLN A 36 -14.90 -22.79 7.45
C GLN A 36 -16.39 -22.76 7.15
N ASN A 37 -16.79 -22.33 5.94
CA ASN A 37 -18.19 -22.29 5.54
C ASN A 37 -18.75 -23.67 5.19
N ILE A 38 -17.91 -24.62 4.77
CA ILE A 38 -18.33 -25.95 4.32
C ILE A 38 -18.26 -27.00 5.45
N LEU A 39 -17.19 -27.03 6.25
CA LEU A 39 -16.94 -28.13 7.20
C LEU A 39 -17.42 -27.88 8.63
N LEU A 40 -17.73 -26.64 8.99
CA LEU A 40 -17.98 -26.27 10.37
C LEU A 40 -19.34 -25.59 10.50
N ASP A 41 -20.46 -26.31 10.50
CA ASP A 41 -21.78 -25.85 10.97
C ASP A 41 -22.44 -26.99 11.79
N PRO A 42 -23.39 -26.79 12.73
CA PRO A 42 -23.80 -25.60 13.50
C PRO A 42 -23.33 -25.62 14.99
N LEU A 43 -22.65 -26.67 15.46
CA LEU A 43 -22.48 -26.95 16.91
C LEU A 43 -21.36 -26.18 17.66
N ASN A 44 -20.55 -25.35 16.99
CA ASN A 44 -19.33 -24.76 17.60
C ASN A 44 -19.30 -23.21 17.59
N LEU A 45 -20.34 -22.58 18.13
CA LEU A 45 -20.49 -21.11 18.18
C LEU A 45 -19.44 -20.40 19.06
N SER A 46 -19.05 -20.99 20.20
CA SER A 46 -18.04 -20.43 21.12
C SER A 46 -16.63 -20.43 20.50
N VAL A 47 -16.25 -21.52 19.83
CA VAL A 47 -14.98 -21.62 19.07
C VAL A 47 -14.97 -20.61 17.92
N ARG A 48 -16.10 -20.42 17.21
CA ARG A 48 -16.23 -19.41 16.15
C ARG A 48 -16.03 -17.97 16.66
N ALA A 49 -16.56 -17.62 17.84
CA ALA A 49 -16.40 -16.27 18.39
C ALA A 49 -14.93 -15.97 18.78
N ALA A 50 -14.28 -16.87 19.53
CA ALA A 50 -12.88 -16.71 19.93
C ALA A 50 -11.92 -16.70 18.73
N THR A 51 -12.14 -17.59 17.75
CA THR A 51 -11.33 -17.64 16.52
C THR A 51 -11.53 -16.42 15.63
N ARG A 52 -12.74 -15.87 15.55
CA ARG A 52 -13.01 -14.61 14.82
C ARG A 52 -12.29 -13.42 15.45
N THR A 53 -12.36 -13.26 16.77
CA THR A 53 -11.67 -12.17 17.46
C THR A 53 -10.15 -12.30 17.33
N ALA A 54 -9.61 -13.51 17.52
CA ALA A 54 -8.18 -13.76 17.32
C ALA A 54 -7.72 -13.50 15.87
N ARG A 55 -8.50 -13.94 14.88
CA ARG A 55 -8.22 -13.69 13.46
C ARG A 55 -8.29 -12.20 13.12
N ARG A 56 -9.30 -11.49 13.63
CA ARG A 56 -9.43 -10.04 13.45
C ARG A 56 -8.26 -9.28 14.05
N ASN A 57 -7.88 -9.60 15.29
CA ASN A 57 -6.69 -8.99 15.92
C ASN A 57 -5.41 -9.26 15.11
N HIS A 58 -5.29 -10.45 14.50
CA HIS A 58 -4.17 -10.79 13.63
C HIS A 58 -4.18 -10.03 12.30
N GLU A 59 -5.34 -9.91 11.67
CA GLU A 59 -5.55 -9.11 10.45
C GLU A 59 -5.27 -7.62 10.72
N ASP A 60 -5.77 -7.07 11.83
CA ASP A 60 -5.51 -5.71 12.29
C ASP A 60 -4.03 -5.48 12.57
N TYR A 61 -3.37 -6.42 13.26
CA TYR A 61 -1.92 -6.36 13.50
C TYR A 61 -1.13 -6.34 12.18
N ARG A 62 -1.46 -7.25 11.25
CA ARG A 62 -0.81 -7.31 9.93
C ARG A 62 -1.00 -5.98 9.20
N ARG A 63 -2.23 -5.45 9.21
CA ARG A 63 -2.59 -4.18 8.57
C ARG A 63 -1.80 -3.00 9.13
N THR A 64 -1.69 -2.88 10.45
CA THR A 64 -0.86 -1.86 11.12
C THR A 64 0.57 -1.87 10.57
N HIS A 65 1.17 -3.05 10.41
CA HIS A 65 2.53 -3.16 9.86
C HIS A 65 2.64 -2.83 8.37
N VAL A 66 1.63 -3.15 7.55
CA VAL A 66 1.58 -2.71 6.14
C VAL A 66 1.58 -1.18 6.05
N ILE A 67 0.77 -0.54 6.88
CA ILE A 67 0.63 0.92 6.88
C ILE A 67 1.92 1.59 7.37
N ARG A 68 2.55 1.04 8.42
CA ARG A 68 3.87 1.51 8.86
C ARG A 68 4.91 1.37 7.76
N ALA A 69 4.92 0.23 7.04
CA ALA A 69 5.84 0.04 5.92
C ALA A 69 5.61 1.07 4.81
N LEU A 70 4.35 1.36 4.45
CA LEU A 70 4.02 2.43 3.50
C LEU A 70 4.51 3.80 3.95
N ALA A 71 4.31 4.15 5.23
CA ALA A 71 4.78 5.42 5.77
C ALA A 71 6.32 5.51 5.77
N VAL A 72 7.03 4.43 6.11
CA VAL A 72 8.50 4.38 6.04
C VAL A 72 8.99 4.54 4.59
N LEU A 73 8.34 3.89 3.62
CA LEU A 73 8.71 4.02 2.21
C LEU A 73 8.48 5.44 1.68
N ALA A 74 7.38 6.09 2.06
CA ALA A 74 7.11 7.48 1.70
C ALA A 74 8.16 8.43 2.29
N LEU A 75 8.55 8.24 3.55
CA LEU A 75 9.62 9.01 4.18
C LEU A 75 10.98 8.78 3.54
N TYR A 76 11.29 7.53 3.21
CA TYR A 76 12.51 7.20 2.49
C TYR A 76 12.57 7.89 1.12
N GLU A 77 11.46 7.93 0.39
CA GLU A 77 11.35 8.65 -0.89
C GLU A 77 11.54 10.17 -0.73
N ALA A 78 11.03 10.75 0.36
CA ALA A 78 11.20 12.17 0.66
C ALA A 78 12.63 12.54 1.11
N GLU A 79 13.28 11.68 1.90
CA GLU A 79 14.60 11.95 2.50
C GLU A 79 15.77 11.59 1.57
N ALA A 80 15.69 10.47 0.84
CA ALA A 80 16.82 9.96 0.05
C ALA A 80 17.17 10.84 -1.17
N GLY A 81 16.26 11.73 -1.59
CA GLY A 81 16.38 12.45 -2.86
C GLY A 81 16.52 11.50 -4.05
N THR A 82 16.60 12.05 -5.27
CA THR A 82 16.69 11.22 -6.49
C THR A 82 18.09 10.64 -6.76
N ARG A 83 19.15 11.07 -6.04
CA ARG A 83 20.55 10.70 -6.37
C ARG A 83 21.11 9.52 -5.57
N ASP A 84 20.68 9.30 -4.33
CA ASP A 84 21.20 8.21 -3.46
C ASP A 84 20.15 7.14 -3.09
N SER A 85 19.02 7.13 -3.81
CA SER A 85 17.99 6.11 -3.62
C SER A 85 18.47 4.72 -4.06
N LEU A 86 18.36 3.74 -3.16
CA LEU A 86 18.62 2.31 -3.42
C LEU A 86 17.61 1.71 -4.40
N PHE A 87 16.45 2.35 -4.55
CA PHE A 87 15.35 1.88 -5.40
C PHE A 87 15.05 2.91 -6.48
N SER A 88 14.81 2.46 -7.71
CA SER A 88 14.27 3.35 -8.73
C SER A 88 12.86 3.83 -8.34
N PRO A 89 12.41 5.01 -8.83
CA PRO A 89 11.04 5.48 -8.58
C PRO A 89 9.97 4.45 -8.98
N ALA A 90 10.19 3.72 -10.08
CA ALA A 90 9.28 2.67 -10.54
C ALA A 90 9.21 1.49 -9.55
N GLU A 91 10.34 1.05 -9.01
CA GLU A 91 10.39 0.00 -7.99
C GLU A 91 9.71 0.45 -6.69
N MET A 92 9.92 1.72 -6.28
CA MET A 92 9.27 2.30 -5.11
C MET A 92 7.74 2.28 -5.25
N GLN A 93 7.23 2.78 -6.37
CA GLN A 93 5.81 2.78 -6.68
C GLN A 93 5.23 1.37 -6.76
N GLU A 94 5.98 0.41 -7.31
CA GLU A 94 5.57 -0.99 -7.34
C GLU A 94 5.46 -1.59 -5.92
N MET A 95 6.46 -1.37 -5.07
CA MET A 95 6.44 -1.84 -3.69
C MET A 95 5.25 -1.22 -2.93
N GLN A 96 5.08 0.10 -3.03
CA GLN A 96 3.97 0.81 -2.39
C GLN A 96 2.61 0.31 -2.93
N ALA A 97 2.45 0.14 -4.24
CA ALA A 97 1.22 -0.40 -4.84
C ALA A 97 0.89 -1.80 -4.33
N ARG A 98 1.87 -2.71 -4.26
CA ARG A 98 1.67 -4.08 -3.74
C ARG A 98 1.26 -4.07 -2.26
N LEU A 99 1.89 -3.23 -1.45
CA LEU A 99 1.50 -3.06 -0.04
C LEU A 99 0.07 -2.53 0.09
N MET A 100 -0.29 -1.49 -0.67
CA MET A 100 -1.65 -0.93 -0.73
C MET A 100 -2.70 -1.97 -1.16
N LEU A 101 -2.33 -2.84 -2.09
CA LEU A 101 -3.21 -3.89 -2.60
C LEU A 101 -3.36 -5.08 -1.66
N THR A 102 -2.47 -5.23 -0.69
CA THR A 102 -2.59 -6.28 0.33
C THR A 102 -3.85 -6.13 1.17
N GLU A 103 -4.40 -4.91 1.28
CA GLU A 103 -5.68 -4.67 1.97
C GLU A 103 -6.92 -5.03 1.12
N ARG A 104 -6.76 -5.26 -0.19
CA ARG A 104 -7.88 -5.57 -1.09
C ARG A 104 -8.02 -7.07 -1.30
N THR A 105 -9.25 -7.57 -1.21
CA THR A 105 -9.59 -9.02 -1.36
C THR A 105 -9.05 -9.67 -2.63
N PHE A 106 -8.86 -8.91 -3.71
CA PHE A 106 -8.29 -9.39 -4.97
C PHE A 106 -7.07 -8.58 -5.41
N GLY A 107 -6.50 -7.75 -4.53
CA GLY A 107 -5.40 -6.86 -4.89
C GLY A 107 -4.15 -7.62 -5.35
N ALA A 108 -3.94 -8.81 -4.81
CA ALA A 108 -2.85 -9.70 -5.21
C ALA A 108 -2.90 -10.22 -6.66
N PHE A 109 -4.05 -10.09 -7.35
CA PHE A 109 -4.21 -10.55 -8.73
C PHE A 109 -4.07 -9.43 -9.76
N ILE A 110 -3.81 -8.19 -9.31
CA ILE A 110 -3.60 -7.07 -10.20
C ILE A 110 -2.25 -7.24 -10.90
N ASP A 111 -2.28 -7.24 -12.24
CA ASP A 111 -1.07 -7.33 -13.08
C ASP A 111 -0.15 -6.13 -12.80
N ASP A 112 1.16 -6.34 -12.87
CA ASP A 112 2.20 -5.35 -12.58
C ASP A 112 2.01 -4.06 -13.41
N ARG A 113 1.46 -4.21 -14.62
CA ARG A 113 1.11 -3.12 -15.54
C ARG A 113 0.10 -2.12 -14.99
N HIS A 114 -0.70 -2.51 -14.00
CA HIS A 114 -1.69 -1.64 -13.39
C HIS A 114 -1.23 -1.08 -12.04
N LEU A 115 -0.09 -1.52 -11.50
CA LEU A 115 0.39 -1.12 -10.18
C LEU A 115 0.65 0.38 -10.11
N THR A 116 1.32 0.96 -11.11
CA THR A 116 1.56 2.41 -11.19
C THR A 116 0.24 3.20 -11.18
N ARG A 117 -0.75 2.76 -11.96
CA ARG A 117 -2.08 3.40 -12.00
C ARG A 117 -2.82 3.28 -10.68
N VAL A 118 -2.72 2.12 -10.02
CA VAL A 118 -3.30 1.89 -8.69
C VAL A 118 -2.64 2.82 -7.68
N TYR A 119 -1.32 2.92 -7.68
CA TYR A 119 -0.56 3.81 -6.81
C TYR A 119 -1.01 5.26 -7.02
N GLN A 120 -0.91 5.79 -8.23
CA GLN A 120 -1.32 7.16 -8.57
C GLN A 120 -2.76 7.46 -8.14
N LYS A 121 -3.70 6.54 -8.43
CA LYS A 121 -5.10 6.70 -8.06
C LYS A 121 -5.31 6.72 -6.55
N GLN A 122 -4.60 5.88 -5.80
CA GLN A 122 -4.72 5.84 -4.34
C GLN A 122 -4.06 7.05 -3.68
N THR A 123 -2.87 7.45 -4.13
CA THR A 123 -2.17 8.63 -3.62
C THR A 123 -2.97 9.89 -3.88
N SER A 124 -3.49 10.09 -5.10
CA SER A 124 -4.39 11.21 -5.42
C SER A 124 -5.63 11.21 -4.52
N HIS A 125 -6.28 10.05 -4.36
CA HIS A 125 -7.45 9.97 -3.49
C HIS A 125 -7.14 10.33 -2.03
N TRP A 126 -5.96 9.98 -1.51
CA TRP A 126 -5.56 10.34 -0.14
C TRP A 126 -5.20 11.81 -0.01
N LEU A 127 -4.50 12.38 -1.00
CA LEU A 127 -4.20 13.81 -1.01
C LEU A 127 -5.48 14.65 -1.04
N ASP A 128 -6.44 14.28 -1.90
CA ASP A 128 -7.74 14.95 -1.97
C ASP A 128 -8.52 14.83 -0.65
N THR A 129 -8.55 13.62 -0.07
CA THR A 129 -9.20 13.36 1.22
C THR A 129 -8.58 14.19 2.33
N ARG A 130 -7.24 14.24 2.38
CA ARG A 130 -6.48 14.98 3.39
C ARG A 130 -6.71 16.47 3.26
N GLY A 131 -6.60 17.02 2.05
CA GLY A 131 -6.87 18.44 1.79
C GLY A 131 -8.31 18.83 2.15
N HIS A 132 -9.28 18.00 1.80
CA HIS A 132 -10.68 18.22 2.17
C HIS A 132 -10.88 18.21 3.69
N ASN A 133 -10.34 17.22 4.40
CA ASN A 133 -10.47 17.12 5.85
C ASN A 133 -9.71 18.22 6.59
N TRP A 134 -8.55 18.62 6.07
CA TRP A 134 -7.77 19.74 6.57
C TRP A 134 -8.63 21.00 6.57
N GLU A 135 -9.24 21.32 5.44
CA GLU A 135 -10.06 22.52 5.30
C GLU A 135 -11.33 22.45 6.14
N LEU A 136 -12.02 21.29 6.16
CA LEU A 136 -13.18 21.10 7.01
C LEU A 136 -12.86 21.27 8.49
N LEU A 137 -11.76 20.69 8.97
CA LEU A 137 -11.37 20.77 10.37
C LEU A 137 -10.97 22.20 10.74
N ARG A 138 -10.20 22.87 9.87
CA ARG A 138 -9.79 24.26 10.04
C ARG A 138 -10.99 25.19 10.13
N GLN A 139 -11.86 25.19 9.13
CA GLN A 139 -13.08 26.02 9.12
C GLN A 139 -13.95 25.77 10.35
N ARG A 140 -14.08 24.49 10.76
CA ARG A 140 -14.91 24.16 11.92
C ARG A 140 -14.26 24.58 13.24
N ALA A 141 -12.95 24.43 13.37
CA ALA A 141 -12.21 24.90 14.54
C ALA A 141 -12.34 26.42 14.67
N GLU A 142 -12.07 27.16 13.59
CA GLU A 142 -12.15 28.62 13.55
C GLU A 142 -13.57 29.14 13.83
N ALA A 143 -14.60 28.50 13.25
CA ALA A 143 -15.99 28.86 13.50
C ALA A 143 -16.40 28.68 14.98
N GLU A 144 -15.73 27.77 15.69
CA GLU A 144 -15.93 27.57 17.12
C GLU A 144 -14.90 28.34 17.97
N ASN A 145 -14.06 29.19 17.39
CA ASN A 145 -12.98 29.96 18.07
C ASN A 145 -11.91 29.07 18.71
N LEU A 146 -11.55 28.01 18.00
CA LEU A 146 -10.43 27.13 18.30
C LEU A 146 -9.31 27.36 17.30
N TYR A 147 -8.08 27.15 17.75
CA TYR A 147 -6.91 27.26 16.89
C TYR A 147 -6.62 25.91 16.25
N PHE A 148 -6.40 25.91 14.95
CA PHE A 148 -6.05 24.74 14.17
C PHE A 148 -4.56 24.77 13.84
N GLU A 149 -3.84 23.70 14.18
CA GLU A 149 -2.42 23.54 13.86
C GLU A 149 -2.19 22.21 13.15
N PRO A 150 -1.77 22.22 11.87
CA PRO A 150 -1.38 20.98 11.19
C PRO A 150 -0.08 20.44 11.77
N LEU A 151 0.00 19.12 11.92
CA LEU A 151 1.24 18.43 12.27
C LEU A 151 1.86 17.84 11.01
N GLU A 152 2.96 18.44 10.60
CA GLU A 152 3.71 18.01 9.42
C GLU A 152 4.56 16.78 9.76
N MET A 153 4.51 15.79 8.87
CA MET A 153 5.43 14.66 8.88
C MET A 153 6.79 15.11 8.33
N PRO A 154 7.87 14.35 8.56
CA PRO A 154 9.17 14.67 7.95
C PRO A 154 9.16 14.65 6.40
N ASP A 155 8.16 14.04 5.77
CA ASP A 155 7.92 14.11 4.32
C ASP A 155 7.22 15.41 3.86
N GLY A 156 7.02 16.37 4.76
CA GLY A 156 6.32 17.65 4.54
C GLY A 156 4.80 17.53 4.51
N SER A 157 4.24 16.34 4.73
CA SER A 157 2.80 16.14 4.59
C SER A 157 2.06 16.23 5.93
N ALA A 158 1.00 17.05 5.97
CA ALA A 158 0.17 17.23 7.17
C ALA A 158 -0.87 16.10 7.32
N THR A 159 -0.48 14.97 7.92
CA THR A 159 -1.37 13.81 8.12
C THR A 159 -2.29 13.95 9.34
N HIS A 160 -1.89 14.79 10.29
CA HIS A 160 -2.57 15.01 11.56
C HIS A 160 -2.75 16.50 11.82
N ALA A 161 -3.67 16.85 12.70
CA ALA A 161 -3.85 18.23 13.14
C ALA A 161 -4.22 18.28 14.62
N LEU A 162 -3.62 19.22 15.32
CA LEU A 162 -3.88 19.54 16.71
C LEU A 162 -4.84 20.73 16.78
N VAL A 163 -5.82 20.64 17.66
CA VAL A 163 -6.78 21.71 17.92
C VAL A 163 -6.54 22.22 19.33
N TRP A 164 -6.39 23.54 19.44
CA TRP A 164 -6.06 24.23 20.68
C TRP A 164 -7.12 25.25 21.08
N THR A 165 -7.03 25.69 22.33
CA THR A 165 -7.73 26.86 22.85
C THR A 165 -6.80 27.62 23.78
N THR A 166 -7.09 28.89 24.05
CA THR A 166 -6.30 29.68 25.01
C THR A 166 -7.00 29.70 26.36
N ARG A 167 -6.23 29.82 27.45
CA ARG A 167 -6.82 29.96 28.79
C ARG A 167 -7.78 31.16 28.86
N ALA A 168 -7.39 32.28 28.24
CA ALA A 168 -8.19 33.51 28.19
C ALA A 168 -9.54 33.32 27.48
N GLU A 169 -9.57 32.61 26.35
CA GLU A 169 -10.82 32.38 25.60
C GLU A 169 -11.75 31.41 26.35
N VAL A 170 -11.22 30.43 27.07
CA VAL A 170 -12.03 29.54 27.92
C VAL A 170 -12.78 30.32 29.01
N GLU A 171 -12.14 31.32 29.62
CA GLU A 171 -12.75 32.18 30.63
C GLU A 171 -13.77 33.16 30.02
N LYS A 172 -13.36 33.85 28.95
CA LYS A 172 -14.16 34.86 28.25
C LYS A 172 -15.45 34.29 27.67
N ARG A 173 -15.43 33.06 27.17
CA ARG A 173 -16.57 32.42 26.49
C ARG A 173 -17.42 31.56 27.40
N ARG A 174 -17.26 31.64 28.71
CA ARG A 174 -17.95 30.77 29.65
C ARG A 174 -19.46 30.76 29.44
N GLY A 175 -20.02 29.57 29.23
CA GLY A 175 -21.47 29.38 29.00
C GLY A 175 -21.95 29.65 27.57
N GLN A 176 -21.06 30.01 26.63
CA GLN A 176 -21.43 30.12 25.22
C GLN A 176 -21.80 28.76 24.63
N HIS A 177 -22.67 28.78 23.62
CA HIS A 177 -23.01 27.59 22.85
C HIS A 177 -21.78 27.10 22.08
N PHE A 178 -21.59 25.78 22.07
CA PHE A 178 -20.54 25.10 21.31
C PHE A 178 -21.16 23.94 20.55
N ASN A 179 -21.00 23.92 19.22
CA ASN A 179 -21.51 22.82 18.42
C ASN A 179 -20.41 21.77 18.19
N GLY A 180 -20.26 20.91 19.20
CA GLY A 180 -19.26 19.86 19.23
C GLY A 180 -19.55 18.63 18.38
N ARG A 181 -20.65 18.58 17.62
CA ARG A 181 -21.07 17.37 16.91
C ARG A 181 -20.07 16.96 15.82
N PHE A 182 -19.55 17.92 15.06
CA PHE A 182 -18.55 17.67 14.02
C PHE A 182 -17.19 17.30 14.65
N LEU A 183 -16.73 18.12 15.59
CA LEU A 183 -15.45 17.94 16.28
C LEU A 183 -15.44 16.71 17.19
N ASN A 184 -16.61 16.12 17.49
CA ASN A 184 -16.75 15.01 18.43
C ASN A 184 -16.23 15.33 19.84
N LEU A 185 -16.24 16.62 20.18
CA LEU A 185 -15.77 17.17 21.44
C LEU A 185 -16.94 17.66 22.29
N LYS A 186 -16.81 17.54 23.62
CA LYS A 186 -17.70 18.27 24.54
C LYS A 186 -17.37 19.76 24.51
N SER A 187 -18.31 20.61 24.90
CA SER A 187 -18.10 22.06 24.99
C SER A 187 -16.88 22.38 25.86
N PRO A 188 -15.86 23.09 25.32
CA PRO A 188 -14.74 23.56 26.12
C PRO A 188 -15.15 24.72 27.04
N TRP A 189 -16.15 25.51 26.65
CA TRP A 189 -16.57 26.74 27.34
C TRP A 189 -17.29 26.52 28.67
N GLY A 190 -17.71 25.30 28.97
CA GLY A 190 -18.30 24.93 30.25
C GLY A 190 -17.44 23.95 31.06
N ASP A 191 -16.25 23.60 30.58
CA ASP A 191 -15.46 22.52 31.17
C ASP A 191 -14.59 23.02 32.32
N GLN A 192 -14.95 22.65 33.55
CA GLN A 192 -14.16 22.96 34.76
C GLN A 192 -12.73 22.41 34.71
N ARG A 193 -12.47 21.37 33.90
CA ARG A 193 -11.13 20.81 33.73
C ARG A 193 -10.19 21.74 32.97
N LEU A 194 -10.72 22.53 32.03
CA LEU A 194 -9.93 23.50 31.28
C LEU A 194 -9.65 24.76 32.13
N LEU A 195 -10.61 25.19 32.96
CA LEU A 195 -10.39 26.27 33.91
C LEU A 195 -9.29 25.93 34.93
N ASN A 196 -9.29 24.68 35.42
CA ASN A 196 -8.30 24.17 36.35
C ASN A 196 -7.27 23.27 35.66
N TRP A 197 -6.84 23.63 34.45
CA TRP A 197 -5.96 22.78 33.65
C TRP A 197 -4.62 22.54 34.36
N LYS A 198 -4.26 21.27 34.50
CA LYS A 198 -2.98 20.79 35.08
C LYS A 198 -2.18 19.93 34.09
N GLY A 199 -2.62 19.87 32.84
CA GLY A 199 -1.95 19.10 31.79
C GLY A 199 -0.86 19.92 31.12
N TYR A 200 -0.36 19.42 29.99
CA TYR A 200 0.56 20.14 29.13
C TYR A 200 -0.05 21.47 28.65
N SER A 201 0.72 22.55 28.69
CA SER A 201 0.42 23.83 28.08
C SER A 201 1.66 24.37 27.39
N GLU A 202 1.45 25.18 26.36
CA GLU A 202 2.51 25.82 25.58
C GLU A 202 2.24 27.32 25.49
N THR A 203 3.30 28.15 25.51
CA THR A 203 3.14 29.59 25.35
C THR A 203 3.39 29.96 23.89
N HIS A 204 2.39 30.49 23.22
CA HIS A 204 2.52 31.06 21.87
C HIS A 204 2.57 32.58 21.95
N TYR A 205 3.25 33.21 20.99
CA TYR A 205 3.32 34.66 20.87
C TYR A 205 2.56 35.10 19.63
N TYR A 206 1.71 36.11 19.77
CA TYR A 206 0.88 36.64 18.70
C TYR A 206 1.10 38.14 18.53
N ASP A 207 0.99 38.64 17.29
CA ASP A 207 0.94 40.07 17.00
C ASP A 207 -0.48 40.64 17.19
N ALA A 208 -0.64 41.95 16.95
CA ALA A 208 -1.94 42.63 17.04
C ALA A 208 -2.98 42.04 16.05
N GLU A 209 -2.53 41.49 14.92
CA GLU A 209 -3.35 40.80 13.93
C GLU A 209 -3.63 39.32 14.27
N HIS A 210 -3.24 38.86 15.48
CA HIS A 210 -3.39 37.48 15.96
C HIS A 210 -2.66 36.43 15.10
N ARG A 211 -1.56 36.81 14.44
CA ARG A 211 -0.67 35.88 13.74
C ARG A 211 0.43 35.41 14.68
N ARG A 212 0.79 34.13 14.60
CA ARG A 212 1.88 33.56 15.41
C ARG A 212 3.20 34.21 14.98
N VAL A 213 3.93 34.76 15.94
CA VAL A 213 5.21 35.46 15.72
C VAL A 213 6.27 35.00 16.72
N SER A 214 7.52 35.38 16.47
CA SER A 214 8.63 35.15 17.40
C SER A 214 8.48 36.03 18.65
N PRO A 215 8.90 35.58 19.85
CA PRO A 215 8.80 36.37 21.07
C PRO A 215 9.52 37.72 21.02
N GLU A 216 10.50 37.88 20.14
CA GLU A 216 11.27 39.12 19.94
C GLU A 216 10.53 40.16 19.08
N THR A 217 9.38 39.80 18.49
CA THR A 217 8.64 40.70 17.60
C THR A 217 8.01 41.85 18.41
N PRO A 218 8.23 43.12 18.05
CA PRO A 218 7.64 44.26 18.76
C PRO A 218 6.11 44.17 18.80
N GLY A 219 5.54 44.26 20.00
CA GLY A 219 4.09 44.14 20.20
C GLY A 219 3.58 42.70 20.28
N ALA A 220 4.46 41.70 20.33
CA ALA A 220 4.06 40.32 20.58
C ALA A 220 3.52 40.16 22.01
N HIS A 221 2.34 39.56 22.14
CA HIS A 221 1.78 39.16 23.44
C HIS A 221 1.77 37.64 23.57
N ALA A 222 2.08 37.18 24.79
CA ALA A 222 2.13 35.76 25.12
C ALA A 222 0.74 35.24 25.48
N GLU A 223 0.33 34.12 24.89
CA GLU A 223 -0.89 33.41 25.22
C GLU A 223 -0.60 31.96 25.59
N GLU A 224 -1.19 31.50 26.69
CA GLU A 224 -1.09 30.11 27.13
C GLU A 224 -2.10 29.24 26.36
N MET A 225 -1.56 28.35 25.53
CA MET A 225 -2.28 27.41 24.69
C MET A 225 -2.51 26.08 25.42
N LEU A 226 -3.75 25.62 25.36
CA LEU A 226 -4.21 24.37 25.94
C LEU A 226 -4.62 23.41 24.81
N PRO A 227 -4.01 22.22 24.69
CA PRO A 227 -4.38 21.29 23.65
C PRO A 227 -5.75 20.67 23.98
N LEU A 228 -6.66 20.67 23.01
CA LEU A 228 -7.99 20.07 23.18
C LEU A 228 -8.07 18.68 22.58
N ALA A 229 -7.60 18.53 21.34
CA ALA A 229 -7.80 17.31 20.58
C ALA A 229 -6.82 17.14 19.44
N LEU A 230 -6.42 15.90 19.18
CA LEU A 230 -5.62 15.51 18.02
C LEU A 230 -6.50 14.73 17.03
N TYR A 231 -6.42 15.12 15.75
CA TYR A 231 -7.16 14.49 14.68
C TYR A 231 -6.25 13.84 13.64
N GLY A 232 -6.74 12.77 13.01
CA GLY A 232 -6.18 12.21 11.78
C GLY A 232 -6.94 12.70 10.56
N LEU A 233 -6.22 13.13 9.52
CA LEU A 233 -6.79 13.75 8.31
C LEU A 233 -6.97 12.78 7.13
N ASP A 234 -6.45 11.56 7.21
CA ASP A 234 -6.46 10.58 6.10
C ASP A 234 -7.79 9.80 5.95
N HIS A 235 -8.83 10.11 6.74
CA HIS A 235 -10.07 9.34 6.74
C HIS A 235 -11.02 9.79 5.62
N PRO A 236 -11.61 8.90 4.81
CA PRO A 236 -12.31 9.24 3.57
C PRO A 236 -13.59 10.10 3.72
N LYS A 237 -13.99 10.51 4.93
CA LYS A 237 -15.27 11.20 5.16
C LYS A 237 -15.16 12.44 6.04
N ILE A 238 -14.55 12.28 7.21
CA ILE A 238 -14.38 13.33 8.22
C ILE A 238 -13.05 13.11 8.94
N PRO A 239 -12.45 14.17 9.51
CA PRO A 239 -11.30 14.05 10.41
C PRO A 239 -11.62 13.11 11.60
N ILE A 240 -10.70 12.19 11.91
CA ILE A 240 -10.86 11.24 13.01
C ILE A 240 -10.36 11.84 14.31
N LEU A 241 -11.15 11.83 15.37
CA LEU A 241 -10.65 12.17 16.71
C LEU A 241 -9.80 11.02 17.27
N LEU A 242 -8.49 11.24 17.41
CA LEU A 242 -7.52 10.23 17.89
C LEU A 242 -7.26 10.36 19.38
N VAL A 243 -7.08 11.60 19.85
CA VAL A 243 -6.80 11.92 21.27
C VAL A 243 -7.71 13.08 21.68
N ASP A 244 -8.38 12.90 22.82
CA ASP A 244 -9.06 13.98 23.54
C ASP A 244 -8.24 14.25 24.81
N PHE A 245 -7.72 15.47 24.93
CA PHE A 245 -6.84 15.83 26.04
C PHE A 245 -7.60 15.92 27.37
N ARG A 246 -8.93 16.12 27.32
CA ARG A 246 -9.80 16.29 28.49
C ARG A 246 -10.42 14.97 28.95
N ASP A 247 -10.73 14.08 28.00
CA ASP A 247 -11.26 12.73 28.27
C ASP A 247 -10.51 11.68 27.46
N GLY A 248 -9.42 11.15 28.03
CA GLY A 248 -8.57 10.15 27.38
C GLY A 248 -9.27 8.83 27.04
N LEU A 249 -10.49 8.58 27.54
CA LEU A 249 -11.28 7.40 27.19
C LEU A 249 -12.37 7.69 26.15
N ASN A 250 -12.63 8.95 25.76
CA ASN A 250 -13.69 9.30 24.81
C ASN A 250 -13.50 8.58 23.45
N PRO A 251 -12.32 8.61 22.80
CA PRO A 251 -12.10 7.83 21.58
C PRO A 251 -12.28 6.31 21.80
N LYS A 252 -11.76 5.79 22.92
CA LYS A 252 -11.81 4.36 23.27
C LYS A 252 -13.24 3.86 23.47
N LYS A 253 -14.06 4.60 24.22
CA LYS A 253 -15.47 4.27 24.50
C LYS A 253 -16.26 4.17 23.19
N ARG A 254 -16.05 5.10 22.26
CA ARG A 254 -16.72 5.08 20.95
C ARG A 254 -16.35 3.85 20.12
N GLU A 255 -15.08 3.44 20.17
CA GLU A 255 -14.64 2.24 19.47
C GLU A 255 -15.16 0.95 20.14
N MET A 256 -15.17 0.88 21.47
CA MET A 256 -15.71 -0.26 22.23
C MET A 256 -17.21 -0.43 22.02
N THR A 257 -18.00 0.65 22.00
CA THR A 257 -19.46 0.55 21.75
C THR A 257 -19.75 -0.12 20.42
N ARG A 258 -18.93 0.10 19.37
CA ARG A 258 -19.08 -0.64 18.10
C ARG A 258 -18.65 -2.10 18.23
N ARG A 259 -17.57 -2.41 18.94
CA ARG A 259 -17.11 -3.81 19.15
C ARG A 259 -18.18 -4.63 19.84
N VAL A 260 -18.75 -4.10 20.92
CA VAL A 260 -19.85 -4.76 21.65
C VAL A 260 -21.08 -4.93 20.74
N LEU A 261 -21.46 -3.92 19.96
CA LEU A 261 -22.54 -4.05 18.98
C LEU A 261 -22.24 -5.14 17.93
N GLN A 262 -21.01 -5.24 17.42
CA GLN A 262 -20.62 -6.26 16.44
C GLN A 262 -20.53 -7.68 17.03
N ASP A 263 -20.02 -7.82 18.24
CA ASP A 263 -19.79 -9.11 18.88
C ASP A 263 -21.09 -9.70 19.45
N VAL A 264 -21.96 -8.87 20.03
CA VAL A 264 -23.30 -9.29 20.48
C VAL A 264 -24.18 -9.69 19.29
N THR A 265 -24.08 -8.97 18.16
CA THR A 265 -24.89 -9.25 16.97
C THR A 265 -24.43 -10.50 16.19
N GLY A 266 -23.13 -10.82 16.21
CA GLY A 266 -22.62 -12.07 15.64
C GLY A 266 -22.94 -13.32 16.45
N THR A 267 -23.09 -13.17 17.78
CA THR A 267 -23.13 -14.30 18.72
C THR A 267 -24.53 -14.62 19.24
N VAL A 268 -25.40 -13.62 19.43
CA VAL A 268 -26.75 -13.83 20.02
C VAL A 268 -27.84 -13.97 18.95
N LEU A 269 -27.71 -13.31 17.79
CA LEU A 269 -28.75 -13.28 16.75
C LEU A 269 -28.56 -14.30 15.61
N SER A 270 -27.44 -15.03 15.58
CA SER A 270 -27.24 -16.17 14.68
C SER A 270 -28.05 -17.42 15.06
N LEU A 271 -28.74 -17.36 16.21
CA LEU A 271 -29.65 -18.39 16.72
C LEU A 271 -31.10 -18.27 16.18
N SER A 272 -31.46 -17.20 15.45
CA SER A 272 -32.83 -16.98 14.98
C SER A 272 -32.93 -16.85 13.46
N GLY A 273 -34.05 -17.28 12.86
CA GLY A 273 -34.32 -17.23 11.41
C GLY A 273 -34.34 -15.82 10.78
N TYR A 274 -34.00 -14.77 11.52
CA TYR A 274 -34.01 -13.37 11.10
C TYR A 274 -32.70 -12.89 10.45
N ARG A 275 -32.04 -13.78 9.69
CA ARG A 275 -30.74 -13.50 9.06
C ARG A 275 -30.83 -12.45 7.94
N LEU A 276 -31.92 -12.47 7.15
CA LEU A 276 -32.13 -11.57 6.00
C LEU A 276 -32.54 -10.12 6.38
N PRO A 277 -33.55 -9.90 7.25
CA PRO A 277 -34.00 -8.56 7.62
C PRO A 277 -32.92 -7.77 8.35
N TYR A 278 -32.06 -8.45 9.11
CA TYR A 278 -30.95 -7.82 9.82
C TYR A 278 -29.75 -7.54 8.91
N PHE A 279 -29.44 -8.38 7.91
CA PHE A 279 -28.47 -8.00 6.88
C PHE A 279 -28.93 -6.72 6.17
N LEU A 280 -30.22 -6.60 5.85
CA LEU A 280 -30.81 -5.35 5.37
C LEU A 280 -30.67 -4.22 6.39
N GLY A 281 -31.00 -4.45 7.67
CA GLY A 281 -30.91 -3.44 8.73
C GLY A 281 -29.49 -2.95 8.99
N ARG A 282 -28.50 -3.84 8.91
CA ARG A 282 -27.07 -3.51 8.97
C ARG A 282 -26.64 -2.75 7.73
N THR A 283 -27.02 -3.18 6.53
CA THR A 283 -26.72 -2.44 5.31
C THR A 283 -27.33 -1.05 5.36
N VAL A 284 -28.54 -0.90 5.89
CA VAL A 284 -29.20 0.41 6.10
C VAL A 284 -28.51 1.21 7.21
N TYR A 285 -28.12 0.60 8.33
CA TYR A 285 -27.41 1.28 9.42
C TYR A 285 -26.00 1.70 9.02
N ASP A 286 -25.22 0.80 8.42
CA ASP A 286 -23.91 1.08 7.86
C ASP A 286 -24.07 2.15 6.76
N HIS A 287 -25.05 2.08 5.86
CA HIS A 287 -25.33 3.13 4.86
C HIS A 287 -25.73 4.48 5.45
N VAL A 288 -26.54 4.51 6.50
CA VAL A 288 -26.98 5.74 7.19
C VAL A 288 -25.84 6.34 8.02
N THR A 289 -25.08 5.53 8.75
CA THR A 289 -23.90 5.98 9.50
C THR A 289 -22.76 6.37 8.56
N ASP A 290 -22.65 5.69 7.41
CA ASP A 290 -21.74 6.01 6.33
C ASP A 290 -22.09 7.33 5.64
N ARG A 291 -23.37 7.64 5.45
CA ARG A 291 -23.83 8.94 4.91
C ARG A 291 -23.80 10.06 5.94
N ARG A 292 -23.90 9.75 7.24
CA ARG A 292 -23.83 10.72 8.34
C ARG A 292 -22.41 11.01 8.82
N GLY A 293 -21.39 10.47 8.15
CA GLY A 293 -20.00 10.76 8.42
C GLY A 293 -19.55 10.37 9.82
N MET A 294 -20.17 9.38 10.47
CA MET A 294 -19.69 8.97 11.79
C MET A 294 -18.34 8.26 11.66
N ASP A 295 -17.32 8.77 12.33
CA ASP A 295 -15.98 8.17 12.44
C ASP A 295 -16.03 6.92 13.32
N ILE A 296 -16.52 5.82 12.76
CA ILE A 296 -16.65 4.53 13.46
C ILE A 296 -15.81 3.43 12.80
N ASN A 297 -15.13 3.71 11.69
CA ASN A 297 -14.39 2.69 10.94
C ASN A 297 -13.04 2.39 11.62
N GLN A 298 -12.97 1.25 12.29
CA GLN A 298 -11.75 0.76 12.95
C GLN A 298 -10.51 0.71 12.03
N PRO A 299 -10.59 0.29 10.75
CA PRO A 299 -9.37 0.12 9.98
C PRO A 299 -8.68 1.43 9.59
N THR A 300 -9.46 2.49 9.41
CA THR A 300 -8.93 3.83 9.13
C THR A 300 -8.38 4.50 10.39
N ARG A 301 -8.97 4.24 11.57
CA ARG A 301 -8.37 4.63 12.86
C ARG A 301 -7.02 3.94 13.10
N LEU A 302 -6.92 2.64 12.86
CA LEU A 302 -5.65 1.90 12.97
C LEU A 302 -4.56 2.53 12.11
N ARG A 303 -4.91 2.96 10.89
CA ARG A 303 -4.00 3.69 10.00
C ARG A 303 -3.50 4.98 10.65
N SER A 304 -4.41 5.86 11.06
CA SER A 304 -4.04 7.13 11.68
C SER A 304 -3.21 6.93 12.95
N TYR A 305 -3.54 5.96 13.81
CA TYR A 305 -2.71 5.63 14.98
C TYR A 305 -1.32 5.13 14.59
N SER A 306 -1.20 4.30 13.55
CA SER A 306 0.09 3.79 13.11
C SER A 306 0.98 4.89 12.52
N GLN A 307 0.41 5.82 11.75
CA GLN A 307 1.09 6.99 11.22
C GLN A 307 1.50 7.94 12.35
N LEU A 308 0.61 8.20 13.31
CA LEU A 308 0.90 9.02 14.47
C LEU A 308 2.01 8.43 15.35
N LYS A 309 1.99 7.13 15.62
CA LYS A 309 3.07 6.45 16.36
C LYS A 309 4.42 6.62 15.67
N LEU A 310 4.43 6.59 14.34
CA LEU A 310 5.62 6.79 13.53
C LEU A 310 6.08 8.26 13.54
N LEU A 311 5.15 9.22 13.42
CA LEU A 311 5.42 10.65 13.61
C LEU A 311 6.09 10.88 14.97
N LEU A 312 5.48 10.40 16.05
CA LEU A 312 6.00 10.56 17.42
C LEU A 312 7.35 9.86 17.67
N ALA A 313 7.73 8.91 16.81
CA ALA A 313 9.02 8.22 16.89
C ALA A 313 10.13 8.92 16.10
N LEU A 314 9.79 9.55 14.97
CA LEU A 314 10.75 10.16 14.05
C LEU A 314 10.89 11.67 14.23
N ASP A 315 9.79 12.34 14.58
CA ASP A 315 9.75 13.78 14.65
C ASP A 315 10.35 14.30 15.96
N ALA A 316 11.42 15.08 15.79
CA ALA A 316 12.11 15.79 16.86
C ALA A 316 11.68 17.26 16.97
N SER A 317 10.86 17.76 16.04
CA SER A 317 10.38 19.15 16.04
C SER A 317 9.27 19.40 17.06
N LEU A 318 8.46 18.37 17.37
CA LEU A 318 7.47 18.45 18.44
C LEU A 318 8.12 18.65 19.81
N ASP A 319 7.51 19.51 20.63
CA ASP A 319 7.90 19.71 22.01
C ASP A 319 8.01 18.34 22.75
N PRO A 320 9.12 18.08 23.48
CA PRO A 320 9.33 16.80 24.14
C PRO A 320 8.22 16.40 25.13
N GLN A 321 7.61 17.37 25.82
CA GLN A 321 6.55 17.10 26.80
C GLN A 321 5.22 16.80 26.08
N LEU A 322 4.87 17.58 25.04
CA LEU A 322 3.70 17.29 24.20
C LEU A 322 3.80 15.90 23.59
N ARG A 323 4.97 15.56 23.04
CA ARG A 323 5.25 14.24 22.44
C ARG A 323 5.10 13.12 23.47
N ALA A 324 5.55 13.31 24.71
CA ALA A 324 5.40 12.32 25.77
C ALA A 324 3.93 12.13 26.19
N GLU A 325 3.16 13.22 26.30
CA GLU A 325 1.72 13.16 26.60
C GLU A 325 0.93 12.47 25.49
N LEU A 326 1.22 12.79 24.22
CA LEU A 326 0.61 12.14 23.06
C LEU A 326 0.91 10.63 23.05
N LYS A 327 2.17 10.22 23.24
CA LYS A 327 2.55 8.81 23.36
C LYS A 327 1.74 8.10 24.43
N ARG A 328 1.70 8.66 25.65
CA ARG A 328 0.96 8.09 26.79
C ARG A 328 -0.52 7.95 26.52
N ARG A 329 -1.13 8.88 25.78
CA ARG A 329 -2.58 8.88 25.48
C ARG A 329 -2.93 7.92 24.35
N VAL A 330 -2.14 7.90 23.28
CA VAL A 330 -2.31 6.97 22.15
C VAL A 330 -2.24 5.52 22.63
N GLU A 331 -1.29 5.19 23.51
CA GLU A 331 -1.18 3.82 24.05
C GLU A 331 -2.38 3.40 24.91
N ARG A 332 -3.03 4.34 25.63
CA ARG A 332 -4.26 4.01 26.37
C ARG A 332 -5.45 3.69 25.47
N VAL A 333 -5.44 4.23 24.24
CA VAL A 333 -6.55 4.12 23.28
C VAL A 333 -6.37 2.93 22.34
N SER A 334 -5.16 2.44 22.08
CA SER A 334 -4.98 1.22 21.27
C SER A 334 -5.74 0.04 21.87
N LEU A 335 -6.56 -0.59 21.03
CA LEU A 335 -7.46 -1.69 21.40
C LEU A 335 -6.97 -3.06 20.91
N ASN A 336 -5.82 -3.13 20.22
CA ASN A 336 -5.30 -4.41 19.75
C ASN A 336 -4.36 -5.02 20.81
N PRO A 337 -4.75 -6.12 21.48
CA PRO A 337 -3.89 -6.75 22.50
C PRO A 337 -2.61 -7.37 21.91
N LEU A 338 -2.50 -7.48 20.59
CA LEU A 338 -1.30 -7.96 19.89
C LEU A 338 -0.30 -6.85 19.58
N GLU A 339 -0.67 -5.58 19.69
CA GLU A 339 0.26 -4.46 19.48
C GLU A 339 1.12 -4.25 20.73
N ASN A 340 2.42 -4.04 20.53
CA ASN A 340 3.30 -3.61 21.62
C ASN A 340 3.25 -2.09 21.80
N ASP A 341 3.68 -1.64 22.97
CA ASP A 341 4.03 -0.24 23.23
C ASP A 341 5.08 0.23 22.21
N LEU A 342 5.00 1.48 21.77
CA LEU A 342 5.96 2.13 20.88
C LEU A 342 7.43 1.88 21.29
N MET A 343 7.78 1.98 22.57
CA MET A 343 9.15 1.78 23.03
C MET A 343 9.61 0.32 22.86
N VAL A 344 8.68 -0.62 23.07
CA VAL A 344 8.93 -2.05 22.86
C VAL A 344 9.07 -2.34 21.36
N GLU A 345 8.22 -1.76 20.51
CA GLU A 345 8.32 -1.87 19.05
C GLU A 345 9.68 -1.36 18.54
N VAL A 346 10.15 -0.20 19.03
CA VAL A 346 11.46 0.36 18.64
C VAL A 346 12.60 -0.58 19.06
N ARG A 347 12.55 -1.13 20.28
CA ARG A 347 13.56 -2.10 20.75
C ARG A 347 13.54 -3.36 19.92
N LEU A 348 12.36 -3.95 19.70
CA LEU A 348 12.17 -5.13 18.85
C LEU A 348 12.68 -4.90 17.43
N ALA A 349 12.40 -3.74 16.84
CA ALA A 349 12.87 -3.40 15.50
C ALA A 349 14.41 -3.38 15.44
N ARG A 350 15.08 -2.79 16.44
CA ARG A 350 16.55 -2.80 16.55
C ARG A 350 17.11 -4.20 16.71
N GLU A 351 16.51 -5.02 17.56
CA GLU A 351 16.93 -6.41 17.76
C GLU A 351 16.71 -7.25 16.49
N GLN A 352 15.58 -7.09 15.80
CA GLN A 352 15.29 -7.76 14.54
C GLN A 352 16.25 -7.33 13.43
N TYR A 353 16.59 -6.04 13.36
CA TYR A 353 17.58 -5.53 12.42
C TYR A 353 18.97 -6.12 12.70
N ALA A 354 19.39 -6.15 13.96
CA ALA A 354 20.65 -6.78 14.36
C ALA A 354 20.66 -8.28 14.02
N ALA A 355 19.57 -8.99 14.29
CA ALA A 355 19.40 -10.40 13.93
C ALA A 355 19.43 -10.63 12.42
N LEU A 356 18.84 -9.72 11.62
CA LEU A 356 18.89 -9.76 10.17
C LEU A 356 20.32 -9.54 9.65
N ARG A 357 21.03 -8.52 10.16
CA ARG A 357 22.45 -8.30 9.82
C ARG A 357 23.31 -9.50 10.17
N ALA A 358 23.11 -10.10 11.35
CA ALA A 358 23.81 -11.32 11.75
C ALA A 358 23.43 -12.54 10.88
N ALA A 359 22.21 -12.57 10.35
CA ALA A 359 21.76 -13.63 9.45
C ALA A 359 22.34 -13.51 8.02
N VAL A 360 22.80 -12.33 7.60
CA VAL A 360 23.47 -12.14 6.30
C VAL A 360 24.78 -12.92 6.23
N GLY A 361 25.58 -12.90 7.31
CA GLY A 361 26.88 -13.58 7.35
C GLY A 361 26.81 -15.09 7.60
N ARG A 362 25.65 -15.63 7.99
CA ARG A 362 25.47 -17.06 8.31
C ARG A 362 24.99 -17.84 7.09
N PRO A 363 25.71 -18.89 6.64
CA PRO A 363 25.35 -19.62 5.42
C PRO A 363 24.01 -20.35 5.51
N ASP A 364 23.64 -20.80 6.72
CA ASP A 364 22.41 -21.54 7.03
C ASP A 364 21.19 -20.65 7.27
N ALA A 365 21.36 -19.32 7.31
CA ALA A 365 20.30 -18.37 7.65
C ALA A 365 19.68 -17.71 6.41
N LEU A 366 20.00 -16.44 6.15
CA LEU A 366 19.39 -15.66 5.06
C LEU A 366 19.82 -16.16 3.67
N PRO A 367 21.10 -16.51 3.40
CA PRO A 367 21.51 -17.10 2.13
C PRO A 367 20.79 -18.43 1.84
N ALA A 368 20.70 -19.34 2.81
CA ALA A 368 19.96 -20.60 2.64
C ALA A 368 18.46 -20.38 2.41
N ARG A 369 17.87 -19.35 3.01
CA ARG A 369 16.49 -18.96 2.74
C ARG A 369 16.33 -18.43 1.31
N LEU A 370 17.19 -17.51 0.89
CA LEU A 370 17.19 -16.95 -0.46
C LEU A 370 17.39 -18.03 -1.53
N ASP A 371 18.27 -19.00 -1.28
CA ASP A 371 18.46 -20.16 -2.16
C ASP A 371 17.22 -21.07 -2.21
N ARG A 372 16.47 -21.21 -1.12
CA ARG A 372 15.18 -21.93 -1.13
C ARG A 372 14.12 -21.18 -1.92
N ASP A 373 14.05 -19.86 -1.76
CA ASP A 373 13.07 -19.00 -2.44
C ASP A 373 13.34 -18.96 -3.95
N ARG A 374 14.62 -18.87 -4.36
CA ARG A 374 15.04 -19.01 -5.78
C ARG A 374 14.63 -20.36 -6.38
N ARG A 375 14.81 -21.46 -5.64
CA ARG A 375 14.38 -22.80 -6.09
C ARG A 375 12.87 -22.93 -6.21
N ALA A 376 12.11 -22.22 -5.37
CA ALA A 376 10.66 -22.15 -5.49
C ALA A 376 10.24 -21.31 -6.71
N GLU A 377 10.94 -20.21 -7.02
CA GLU A 377 10.68 -19.40 -8.22
C GLU A 377 10.92 -20.19 -9.52
N LEU A 378 11.94 -21.05 -9.55
CA LEU A 378 12.24 -21.91 -10.70
C LEU A 378 11.12 -22.88 -11.08
N VAL A 379 10.26 -23.24 -10.13
CA VAL A 379 9.08 -24.08 -10.38
C VAL A 379 8.23 -23.45 -11.50
N THR A 380 8.15 -22.11 -11.57
CA THR A 380 7.40 -21.42 -12.61
C THR A 380 7.97 -21.58 -14.02
N LEU A 381 9.27 -21.87 -14.12
CA LEU A 381 9.99 -22.04 -15.39
C LEU A 381 10.06 -23.49 -15.84
N ARG A 382 10.05 -24.44 -14.89
CA ARG A 382 10.16 -25.87 -15.16
C ARG A 382 8.81 -26.55 -15.36
N HIS A 383 7.75 -26.04 -14.73
CA HIS A 383 6.44 -26.66 -14.75
C HIS A 383 5.42 -25.94 -15.63
N ASN A 384 4.54 -26.71 -16.26
CA ASN A 384 3.43 -26.17 -17.04
C ASN A 384 2.34 -25.57 -16.12
N ARG A 385 1.29 -24.97 -16.70
CA ARG A 385 0.23 -24.31 -15.90
C ARG A 385 -0.54 -25.30 -15.00
N ALA A 386 -0.80 -26.52 -15.49
CA ALA A 386 -1.58 -27.51 -14.75
C ALA A 386 -0.80 -28.06 -13.54
N GLU A 387 0.47 -28.42 -13.74
CA GLU A 387 1.38 -28.86 -12.68
C GLU A 387 1.50 -27.79 -11.58
N ARG A 388 1.64 -26.51 -11.97
CA ARG A 388 1.73 -25.42 -11.00
C ARG A 388 0.47 -25.28 -10.14
N VAL A 389 -0.72 -25.50 -10.71
CA VAL A 389 -1.97 -25.50 -9.93
C VAL A 389 -1.98 -26.66 -8.93
N LEU A 390 -1.58 -27.85 -9.36
CA LEU A 390 -1.46 -29.02 -8.49
C LEU A 390 -0.47 -28.79 -7.34
N LEU A 391 0.72 -28.27 -7.63
CA LEU A 391 1.74 -27.96 -6.61
C LEU A 391 1.26 -26.90 -5.60
N ARG A 392 0.51 -25.89 -6.06
CA ARG A 392 -0.10 -24.88 -5.17
C ARG A 392 -1.21 -25.47 -4.30
N LEU A 393 -2.02 -26.38 -4.84
CA LEU A 393 -3.02 -27.12 -4.07
C LEU A 393 -2.34 -28.00 -3.03
N ALA A 394 -1.29 -28.73 -3.37
CA ALA A 394 -0.52 -29.53 -2.43
C ALA A 394 0.10 -28.68 -1.30
N HIS A 395 0.65 -27.51 -1.63
CA HIS A 395 1.13 -26.55 -0.62
C HIS A 395 0.00 -26.11 0.33
N THR A 396 -1.17 -25.81 -0.21
CA THR A 396 -2.33 -25.35 0.58
C THR A 396 -2.90 -26.46 1.45
N LEU A 397 -3.09 -27.66 0.88
CA LEU A 397 -3.62 -28.84 1.58
C LEU A 397 -2.69 -29.36 2.66
N SER A 398 -1.38 -29.19 2.49
CA SER A 398 -0.38 -29.51 3.51
C SER A 398 -0.18 -28.41 4.55
N PHE A 399 -1.04 -27.38 4.60
CA PHE A 399 -0.91 -26.23 5.51
C PHE A 399 0.45 -25.52 5.39
N GLY A 400 1.01 -25.51 4.19
CA GLY A 400 2.31 -24.91 3.91
C GLY A 400 3.52 -25.77 4.28
N LEU A 401 3.32 -26.99 4.78
CA LEU A 401 4.41 -27.93 5.10
C LEU A 401 5.13 -28.41 3.84
N TYR A 402 4.41 -28.56 2.73
CA TYR A 402 4.98 -28.92 1.44
C TYR A 402 5.22 -27.66 0.60
N THR A 403 6.46 -27.36 0.26
CA THR A 403 6.80 -26.39 -0.79
C THR A 403 7.65 -27.10 -1.83
N HIS A 404 7.12 -27.22 -3.06
CA HIS A 404 7.90 -27.80 -4.14
C HIS A 404 9.10 -26.91 -4.47
N ARG A 405 10.27 -27.52 -4.64
CA ARG A 405 11.53 -26.82 -4.89
C ARG A 405 12.32 -27.61 -5.93
N GLU A 406 12.80 -26.89 -6.93
CA GLU A 406 13.62 -27.47 -7.98
C GLU A 406 15.03 -27.81 -7.48
N SER A 407 15.56 -28.94 -7.94
CA SER A 407 16.96 -29.30 -7.77
C SER A 407 17.76 -28.80 -8.98
N ALA A 408 18.46 -27.67 -8.82
CA ALA A 408 19.40 -27.13 -9.81
C ALA A 408 20.68 -26.66 -9.11
N THR A 409 21.81 -26.61 -9.82
CA THR A 409 23.05 -26.03 -9.27
C THR A 409 22.92 -24.51 -9.14
N ARG A 410 23.58 -23.89 -8.15
CA ARG A 410 23.44 -22.43 -7.89
C ARG A 410 23.63 -21.60 -9.16
N GLU A 411 24.66 -21.87 -9.94
CA GLU A 411 24.96 -21.14 -11.18
C GLU A 411 23.83 -21.28 -12.22
N GLN A 412 23.30 -22.48 -12.42
CA GLN A 412 22.17 -22.71 -13.32
C GLN A 412 20.90 -22.00 -12.83
N GLN A 413 20.67 -21.96 -11.50
CA GLN A 413 19.56 -21.20 -10.91
C GLN A 413 19.70 -19.71 -11.23
N PHE A 414 20.88 -19.14 -10.97
CA PHE A 414 21.14 -17.72 -11.22
C PHE A 414 20.98 -17.35 -12.69
N ALA A 415 21.59 -18.13 -13.60
CA ALA A 415 21.48 -17.86 -15.03
C ALA A 415 20.02 -17.93 -15.50
N ALA A 416 19.29 -18.99 -15.15
CA ALA A 416 17.90 -19.16 -15.58
C ALA A 416 16.96 -18.09 -15.03
N LEU A 417 17.07 -17.76 -13.74
CA LEU A 417 16.27 -16.73 -13.09
C LEU A 417 16.61 -15.34 -13.62
N ASN A 418 17.89 -15.01 -13.77
CA ASN A 418 18.31 -13.71 -14.31
C ASN A 418 17.80 -13.53 -15.74
N THR A 419 17.92 -14.54 -16.61
CA THR A 419 17.35 -14.45 -17.96
C THR A 419 15.83 -14.28 -17.93
N SER A 420 15.12 -15.02 -17.06
CA SER A 420 13.67 -14.92 -16.93
C SER A 420 13.22 -13.53 -16.46
N ARG A 421 13.85 -13.00 -15.41
CA ARG A 421 13.55 -11.67 -14.85
C ARG A 421 13.88 -10.57 -15.85
N SER A 422 15.04 -10.63 -16.50
CA SER A 422 15.40 -9.71 -17.59
C SER A 422 14.38 -9.78 -18.73
N PHE A 423 13.93 -10.97 -19.12
CA PHE A 423 12.90 -11.10 -20.15
C PHE A 423 11.57 -10.47 -19.73
N ALA A 424 11.14 -10.72 -18.49
CA ALA A 424 9.91 -10.13 -17.94
C ALA A 424 9.98 -8.60 -17.92
N ARG A 425 11.14 -8.04 -17.52
CA ARG A 425 11.41 -6.59 -17.51
C ARG A 425 11.30 -5.97 -18.91
N HIS A 426 12.06 -6.47 -19.88
CA HIS A 426 12.03 -5.93 -21.25
C HIS A 426 10.65 -6.10 -21.89
N ARG A 427 9.94 -7.22 -21.61
CA ARG A 427 8.56 -7.42 -22.05
C ARG A 427 7.60 -6.38 -21.47
N ARG A 428 7.74 -6.03 -20.19
CA ARG A 428 6.92 -5.01 -19.53
C ARG A 428 7.17 -3.64 -20.17
N LEU A 429 8.43 -3.26 -20.31
CA LEU A 429 8.82 -2.01 -20.97
C LEU A 429 8.19 -1.88 -22.37
N LEU A 430 8.36 -2.88 -23.24
CA LEU A 430 7.78 -2.83 -24.60
C LEU A 430 6.25 -2.72 -24.58
N ARG A 431 5.58 -3.28 -23.58
CA ARG A 431 4.12 -3.14 -23.45
C ARG A 431 3.71 -1.76 -22.98
N GLU A 432 4.49 -1.13 -22.11
CA GLU A 432 4.30 0.24 -21.65
C GLU A 432 4.54 1.22 -22.80
N VAL A 433 5.64 1.08 -23.54
CA VAL A 433 5.93 1.86 -24.75
C VAL A 433 4.81 1.72 -25.78
N ALA A 434 4.30 0.51 -26.00
CA ALA A 434 3.19 0.28 -26.92
C ALA A 434 1.85 0.92 -26.50
N THR A 435 1.72 1.41 -25.27
CA THR A 435 0.50 2.09 -24.80
C THR A 435 0.52 3.60 -25.07
N THR A 436 1.68 4.19 -25.29
CA THR A 436 1.84 5.60 -25.68
C THR A 436 1.15 5.86 -27.03
N SER A 437 0.49 7.03 -27.14
CA SER A 437 -0.18 7.47 -28.37
C SER A 437 0.69 8.36 -29.26
N SER A 438 1.77 8.93 -28.72
CA SER A 438 2.72 9.78 -29.44
C SER A 438 3.85 8.95 -30.08
N GLN A 439 4.81 9.64 -30.71
CA GLN A 439 5.99 9.01 -31.30
C GLN A 439 6.92 8.50 -30.20
N VAL A 440 7.40 7.27 -30.36
CA VAL A 440 8.22 6.60 -29.33
C VAL A 440 9.50 7.38 -29.04
N GLU A 441 10.11 8.00 -30.05
CA GLU A 441 11.37 8.76 -29.88
C GLU A 441 11.20 10.04 -29.03
N VAL A 442 9.97 10.52 -28.85
CA VAL A 442 9.69 11.76 -28.13
C VAL A 442 9.52 11.52 -26.63
N GLU A 443 8.83 10.43 -26.26
CA GLU A 443 8.49 10.13 -24.86
C GLU A 443 9.47 9.19 -24.16
N TRP A 444 10.23 8.37 -24.91
CA TRP A 444 10.99 7.26 -24.35
C TRP A 444 12.48 7.30 -24.74
N ASP A 445 13.33 6.72 -23.89
CA ASP A 445 14.74 6.49 -24.20
C ASP A 445 14.87 5.41 -25.29
N VAL A 446 15.19 5.87 -26.50
CA VAL A 446 15.41 5.06 -27.71
C VAL A 446 16.39 3.91 -27.47
N GLU A 447 17.45 4.12 -26.68
CA GLU A 447 18.45 3.09 -26.40
C GLU A 447 17.94 2.03 -25.42
N GLU A 448 17.04 2.37 -24.51
CA GLU A 448 16.36 1.40 -23.67
C GLU A 448 15.39 0.52 -24.49
N VAL A 449 14.63 1.14 -25.40
CA VAL A 449 13.72 0.43 -26.32
C VAL A 449 14.51 -0.51 -27.24
N ARG A 450 15.63 -0.04 -27.81
CA ARG A 450 16.56 -0.84 -28.63
C ARG A 450 17.04 -2.07 -27.87
N ARG A 451 17.58 -1.89 -26.66
CA ARG A 451 18.06 -2.98 -25.80
C ARG A 451 16.95 -3.99 -25.51
N ALA A 452 15.73 -3.51 -25.24
CA ALA A 452 14.58 -4.37 -24.98
C ALA A 452 14.15 -5.21 -26.19
N LEU A 453 14.07 -4.59 -27.37
CA LEU A 453 13.76 -5.28 -28.62
C LEU A 453 14.82 -6.33 -28.95
N CYS A 454 16.12 -5.99 -28.85
CA CYS A 454 17.23 -6.93 -29.04
C CYS A 454 17.13 -8.14 -28.09
N PHE A 455 16.90 -7.87 -26.80
CA PHE A 455 16.80 -8.92 -25.79
C PHE A 455 15.62 -9.88 -26.04
N VAL A 456 14.45 -9.32 -26.40
CA VAL A 456 13.26 -10.11 -26.71
C VAL A 456 13.43 -10.89 -28.00
N ALA A 457 14.06 -10.32 -29.03
CA ALA A 457 14.39 -10.98 -30.29
C ALA A 457 15.31 -12.19 -30.06
N ALA A 458 16.36 -12.03 -29.24
CA ALA A 458 17.24 -13.13 -28.85
C ALA A 458 16.50 -14.24 -28.07
N SER A 459 15.43 -13.88 -27.35
CA SER A 459 14.61 -14.78 -26.53
C SER A 459 13.27 -15.14 -27.17
N GLY A 460 13.11 -14.99 -28.49
CA GLY A 460 11.81 -15.00 -29.19
C GLY A 460 10.93 -16.25 -28.96
N ARG A 461 11.51 -17.40 -28.60
CA ARG A 461 10.76 -18.62 -28.24
C ARG A 461 9.90 -18.46 -26.97
N ARG A 462 10.25 -17.53 -26.09
CA ARG A 462 9.56 -17.28 -24.81
C ARG A 462 8.52 -16.15 -24.88
N ALA A 463 8.45 -15.44 -26.01
CA ALA A 463 7.52 -14.34 -26.17
C ALA A 463 6.09 -14.83 -26.40
N ASP A 464 5.13 -14.11 -25.81
CA ASP A 464 3.70 -14.42 -25.93
C ASP A 464 3.00 -13.53 -26.98
N ALA A 465 1.73 -13.83 -27.24
CA ALA A 465 0.89 -13.07 -28.16
C ALA A 465 0.85 -11.57 -27.86
N GLN A 466 0.86 -11.18 -26.58
CA GLN A 466 0.77 -9.78 -26.17
C GLN A 466 2.07 -9.04 -26.45
N THR A 467 3.23 -9.69 -26.26
CA THR A 467 4.53 -9.12 -26.63
C THR A 467 4.59 -8.87 -28.14
N ALA A 468 4.15 -9.84 -28.96
CA ALA A 468 4.12 -9.67 -30.41
C ALA A 468 3.23 -8.48 -30.83
N ARG A 469 2.04 -8.34 -30.22
CA ARG A 469 1.16 -7.18 -30.48
C ARG A 469 1.79 -5.86 -30.06
N ALA A 470 2.50 -5.84 -28.92
CA ALA A 470 3.20 -4.66 -28.44
C ALA A 470 4.29 -4.24 -29.44
N VAL A 471 5.18 -5.15 -29.84
CA VAL A 471 6.25 -4.88 -30.82
C VAL A 471 5.69 -4.36 -32.15
N ALA A 472 4.60 -4.97 -32.64
CA ALA A 472 3.94 -4.52 -33.86
C ALA A 472 3.37 -3.09 -33.74
N ARG A 473 2.86 -2.73 -32.57
CA ARG A 473 2.35 -1.38 -32.30
C ARG A 473 3.49 -0.36 -32.15
N ILE A 474 4.61 -0.74 -31.53
CA ILE A 474 5.81 0.10 -31.50
C ILE A 474 6.29 0.38 -32.94
N PHE A 475 6.33 -0.64 -33.81
CA PHE A 475 6.69 -0.46 -35.23
C PHE A 475 5.84 0.62 -35.91
N SER A 476 4.52 0.65 -35.69
CA SER A 476 3.64 1.66 -36.29
C SER A 476 3.82 3.08 -35.74
N HIS A 477 4.44 3.24 -34.57
CA HIS A 477 4.61 4.54 -33.90
C HIS A 477 6.06 5.06 -33.89
N MET A 478 7.01 4.33 -34.50
CA MET A 478 8.39 4.77 -34.65
C MET A 478 8.62 5.42 -36.01
N GLN A 479 9.53 6.39 -36.08
CA GLN A 479 10.09 6.95 -37.31
C GLN A 479 11.51 6.43 -37.59
N ASP A 480 12.27 6.08 -36.55
CA ASP A 480 13.62 5.53 -36.65
C ASP A 480 13.62 4.23 -37.48
N GLU A 481 14.35 4.26 -38.60
CA GLU A 481 14.41 3.13 -39.54
C GLU A 481 15.09 1.90 -38.93
N GLU A 482 16.10 2.10 -38.10
CA GLU A 482 16.85 1.02 -37.48
C GLU A 482 15.97 0.28 -36.46
N LEU A 483 15.23 1.02 -35.63
CA LEU A 483 14.30 0.43 -34.67
C LEU A 483 13.08 -0.22 -35.34
N ARG A 484 12.59 0.34 -36.46
CA ARG A 484 11.56 -0.31 -37.29
C ARG A 484 12.06 -1.66 -37.79
N ARG A 485 13.27 -1.71 -38.34
CA ARG A 485 13.90 -2.97 -38.77
C ARG A 485 14.07 -3.95 -37.63
N LEU A 486 14.55 -3.48 -36.47
CA LEU A 486 14.74 -4.28 -35.26
C LEU A 486 13.42 -4.88 -34.77
N SER A 487 12.32 -4.12 -34.85
CA SER A 487 10.98 -4.60 -34.49
C SER A 487 10.49 -5.71 -35.41
N LEU A 488 10.76 -5.60 -36.71
CA LEU A 488 10.43 -6.66 -37.68
C LEU A 488 11.28 -7.91 -37.47
N ASP A 489 12.59 -7.76 -37.18
CA ASP A 489 13.46 -8.89 -36.81
C ASP A 489 13.00 -9.54 -35.49
N CYS A 490 12.58 -8.74 -34.52
CA CYS A 490 11.98 -9.24 -33.29
C CYS A 490 10.71 -10.05 -33.58
N LEU A 491 9.78 -9.53 -34.38
CA LEU A 491 8.55 -10.25 -34.76
C LEU A 491 8.83 -11.55 -35.50
N SER A 492 9.81 -11.58 -36.40
CA SER A 492 10.15 -12.78 -37.17
C SER A 492 10.70 -13.91 -36.28
N ARG A 493 11.42 -13.55 -35.21
CA ARG A 493 12.00 -14.51 -34.24
C ARG A 493 10.99 -14.99 -33.19
N ILE A 494 9.88 -14.28 -32.99
CA ILE A 494 8.81 -14.70 -32.08
C ILE A 494 8.05 -15.86 -32.70
N LYS A 495 8.21 -17.07 -32.14
CA LYS A 495 7.56 -18.30 -32.61
C LYS A 495 6.09 -18.41 -32.15
N HIS A 496 5.30 -17.36 -32.40
CA HIS A 496 3.89 -17.30 -32.02
C HIS A 496 3.04 -16.88 -33.21
N GLN A 497 1.85 -17.49 -33.39
CA GLN A 497 0.95 -17.20 -34.52
C GLN A 497 0.61 -15.71 -34.62
N SER A 498 0.35 -15.07 -33.48
CA SER A 498 0.08 -13.63 -33.41
C SER A 498 1.20 -12.73 -33.93
N ALA A 499 2.47 -13.17 -33.94
CA ALA A 499 3.56 -12.40 -34.55
C ALA A 499 3.45 -12.44 -36.07
N LYS A 500 3.18 -13.62 -36.65
CA LYS A 500 2.91 -13.77 -38.09
C LYS A 500 1.68 -12.96 -38.52
N GLU A 501 0.58 -13.04 -37.77
CA GLU A 501 -0.62 -12.25 -38.02
C GLU A 501 -0.36 -10.74 -37.95
N ALA A 502 0.52 -10.31 -37.04
CA ALA A 502 0.90 -8.91 -36.95
C ALA A 502 1.73 -8.47 -38.16
N MET A 503 2.70 -9.29 -38.58
CA MET A 503 3.49 -9.04 -39.80
C MET A 503 2.62 -8.99 -41.06
N VAL A 504 1.67 -9.92 -41.21
CA VAL A 504 0.71 -9.90 -42.34
C VAL A 504 -0.14 -8.63 -42.32
N ARG A 505 -0.61 -8.20 -41.14
CA ARG A 505 -1.34 -6.93 -41.00
C ARG A 505 -0.50 -5.72 -41.41
N ILE A 506 0.75 -5.65 -40.97
CA ILE A 506 1.67 -4.56 -41.35
C ILE A 506 1.95 -4.59 -42.86
N HIS A 507 2.17 -5.78 -43.43
CA HIS A 507 2.40 -5.92 -44.88
C HIS A 507 1.19 -5.48 -45.72
N SER A 508 -0.02 -5.71 -45.21
CA SER A 508 -1.27 -5.37 -45.92
C SER A 508 -1.70 -3.91 -45.76
N ASP A 509 -1.04 -3.13 -44.89
CA ASP A 509 -1.40 -1.73 -44.66
C ASP A 509 -0.82 -0.84 -45.78
N PRO A 510 -1.67 -0.16 -46.58
CA PRO A 510 -1.20 0.68 -47.69
C PRO A 510 -0.45 1.92 -47.23
N ARG A 511 -0.55 2.31 -45.95
CA ARG A 511 0.18 3.46 -45.38
C ARG A 511 1.65 3.16 -45.11
N ILE A 512 2.03 1.88 -45.10
CA ILE A 512 3.41 1.45 -44.86
C ILE A 512 4.20 1.51 -46.16
N GLU A 513 5.37 2.14 -46.09
CA GLU A 513 6.25 2.32 -47.25
C GLU A 513 6.59 0.97 -47.91
N PRO A 514 6.65 0.89 -49.26
CA PRO A 514 6.89 -0.36 -49.99
C PRO A 514 8.09 -1.16 -49.50
N ARG A 515 9.21 -0.49 -49.18
CA ARG A 515 10.43 -1.14 -48.68
C ARG A 515 10.22 -2.00 -47.44
N TRP A 516 9.34 -1.58 -46.52
CA TRP A 516 9.03 -2.33 -45.31
C TRP A 516 8.13 -3.53 -45.63
N ARG A 517 7.19 -3.35 -46.57
CA ARG A 517 6.33 -4.43 -47.04
C ARG A 517 7.14 -5.54 -47.72
N ASP A 518 8.12 -5.18 -48.54
CA ASP A 518 9.04 -6.12 -49.20
C ASP A 518 9.90 -6.88 -48.19
N LEU A 519 10.44 -6.18 -47.20
CA LEU A 519 11.23 -6.79 -46.12
C LEU A 519 10.40 -7.79 -45.30
N ILE A 520 9.13 -7.46 -45.00
CA ILE A 520 8.19 -8.37 -44.33
C ILE A 520 7.87 -9.58 -45.21
N ALA A 521 7.67 -9.39 -46.52
CA ALA A 521 7.44 -10.48 -47.45
C ALA A 521 8.62 -11.48 -47.44
N GLY A 522 9.85 -10.96 -47.34
CA GLY A 522 11.06 -11.76 -47.13
C GLY A 522 11.00 -12.63 -45.86
N TYR A 523 10.57 -12.06 -44.73
CA TYR A 523 10.43 -12.82 -43.47
C TYR A 523 9.27 -13.80 -43.44
N LEU A 524 8.17 -13.52 -44.16
CA LEU A 524 7.01 -14.41 -44.25
C LEU A 524 7.25 -15.59 -45.20
N ARG A 525 8.26 -15.49 -46.07
CA ARG A 525 8.61 -16.57 -47.01
C ARG A 525 9.15 -17.78 -46.24
N PRO A 526 8.64 -19.00 -46.48
CA PRO A 526 9.14 -20.20 -45.81
C PRO A 526 10.61 -20.44 -46.17
N PRO A 527 11.48 -20.83 -45.20
CA PRO A 527 12.87 -21.16 -45.47
C PRO A 527 12.91 -22.38 -46.41
N GLY A 528 13.41 -22.20 -47.63
CA GLY A 528 13.53 -23.26 -48.64
C GLY A 528 12.78 -23.01 -49.96
N ARG A 529 12.07 -21.89 -50.12
CA ARG A 529 11.58 -21.45 -51.44
C ARG A 529 12.58 -20.43 -52.00
N GLU A 530 13.52 -20.90 -52.82
CA GLU A 530 14.33 -20.01 -53.66
C GLU A 530 13.41 -19.08 -54.45
N PRO A 531 13.83 -17.81 -54.70
CA PRO A 531 13.11 -16.98 -55.63
C PRO A 531 13.10 -17.74 -56.97
N ALA A 532 11.91 -18.05 -57.48
CA ALA A 532 11.78 -18.34 -58.89
C ALA A 532 12.38 -17.13 -59.59
N SER A 533 13.58 -17.31 -60.15
CA SER A 533 14.20 -16.32 -61.00
C SER A 533 13.15 -16.00 -62.05
N THR A 534 12.68 -14.76 -62.03
CA THR A 534 11.95 -14.17 -63.15
C THR A 534 12.92 -14.16 -64.32
N GLY A 535 12.98 -15.28 -65.03
CA GLY A 535 13.39 -15.33 -66.42
C GLY A 535 12.22 -14.83 -67.26
N ASN A 536 12.61 -14.10 -68.32
CA ASN A 536 11.81 -13.38 -69.33
C ASN A 536 11.59 -11.90 -68.96
N GLU A 537 12.09 -10.93 -69.71
CA GLU A 537 12.78 -10.88 -71.02
C GLU A 537 13.69 -9.64 -71.06
#